data_AF-A0A973XW46-F1
#
_entry.id   AF-A0A973XW46-F1
#
_cell.length_a   1.000
_cell.length_b   1.000
_cell.length_c   1.000
_cell.angle_alpha   90.00
_cell.angle_beta   90.00
_cell.angle_gamma   90.00
#
_symmetry.space_group_name_H-M   'P 1'
#
loop_
_entity.id
_entity.type
_entity.pdbx_description
1 polymer ?
#
loop_
_entity_poly.entity_id
_entity_poly.type
_entity_poly.pdbx_seq_one_letter_code
_entity_poly.pdbx_strand_id
1 'polypeptide(L)'
;MLTAAQAVRLRALAAPYAEDGHSFPLHNLAHLCRRAPQERWPEMVAAHFAALREARRGGAGDESAEELLHGVHARLLPTESFTPDLVGAMRYARQVADGLVFAYALDRPTSVRILTDPDVERAGLQELGEAAYANLMRVPVEYEEVTIEGHALLHSVYGDSPFVASKALFLSELARQVTGEPLPDAGALVAVPTRHLLAFHPITDGSVADAINDLAAYAYRAHQDGPGSLSPRVYWWHRGALTSLTVIDDETRTFSLQPPPELYGVMKGLVRLDRAGRLADRATAEAPDIDKLTQTTVEATAGLAQDPAGLGDAFGSALALAHAHCAADPDVARIEGWDAWAAAVQLGSALFTGAQPQECHLGEDLVRQLPAISAEPPADARAWLDAFYVSVVCRQRDRVNRLCRVPLEVLRRDDSVDEYVLHWIDTLQTYWSESPMDDVVEKLIATMKASAPEGVTRAPKDFVDLIDYQPAALFHRLITRDHDAFAEALTEALAHHATYWGESAAPRSRVALGPLAMASLAYDAGFPVEAKQPYLPTYLLNRERIEDIPG
;
A
#
# COMPACT_ATOMS: atom_id res chain seq x y z
N MET A 1 -25.26 -20.04 7.43
CA MET A 1 -25.36 -21.49 7.10
C MET A 1 -26.72 -22.05 7.52
N LEU A 2 -27.23 -23.10 6.87
CA LEU A 2 -28.41 -23.85 7.34
C LEU A 2 -28.11 -24.52 8.69
N THR A 3 -29.10 -24.66 9.57
CA THR A 3 -28.93 -25.48 10.79
C THR A 3 -28.74 -26.96 10.44
N ALA A 4 -28.20 -27.76 11.35
CA ALA A 4 -28.03 -29.20 11.13
C ALA A 4 -29.35 -29.90 10.74
N ALA A 5 -30.46 -29.52 11.40
CA ALA A 5 -31.80 -30.03 11.09
C ALA A 5 -32.29 -29.62 9.69
N GLN A 6 -32.02 -28.37 9.29
CA GLN A 6 -32.33 -27.85 7.96
C GLN A 6 -31.50 -28.54 6.87
N ALA A 7 -30.21 -28.78 7.10
CA ALA A 7 -29.35 -29.50 6.16
C ALA A 7 -29.81 -30.96 5.96
N VAL A 8 -30.22 -31.64 7.03
CA VAL A 8 -30.79 -33.00 6.95
C VAL A 8 -32.10 -33.00 6.15
N ARG A 9 -32.99 -32.04 6.40
CA ARG A 9 -34.25 -31.90 5.65
C ARG A 9 -34.01 -31.64 4.16
N LEU A 10 -33.06 -30.77 3.82
CA LEU A 10 -32.72 -30.48 2.41
C LEU A 10 -32.19 -31.72 1.70
N ARG A 11 -31.29 -32.48 2.34
CA ARG A 11 -30.78 -33.76 1.80
C ARG A 11 -31.90 -34.77 1.57
N ALA A 12 -32.84 -34.88 2.50
CA ALA A 12 -34.00 -35.77 2.36
C ALA A 12 -34.90 -35.38 1.19
N LEU A 13 -35.13 -34.09 0.96
CA LEU A 13 -35.90 -33.59 -0.18
C LEU A 13 -35.17 -33.78 -1.53
N ALA A 14 -33.84 -33.73 -1.52
CA ALA A 14 -33.01 -33.91 -2.71
C ALA A 14 -32.76 -35.39 -3.06
N ALA A 15 -32.86 -36.31 -2.09
CA ALA A 15 -32.57 -37.73 -2.27
C ALA A 15 -33.32 -38.41 -3.43
N PRO A 16 -34.62 -38.12 -3.71
CA PRO A 16 -35.33 -38.70 -4.86
C PRO A 16 -34.80 -38.30 -6.24
N TYR A 17 -33.95 -37.27 -6.31
CA TYR A 17 -33.38 -36.75 -7.55
C TYR A 17 -31.92 -37.19 -7.76
N ALA A 18 -31.34 -37.95 -6.83
CA ALA A 18 -30.03 -38.57 -7.00
C ALA A 18 -30.18 -39.79 -7.94
N GLU A 19 -29.85 -39.62 -9.22
CA GLU A 19 -29.77 -40.74 -10.18
C GLU A 19 -28.46 -41.51 -10.00
N ASP A 20 -28.49 -42.83 -10.18
CA ASP A 20 -27.34 -43.74 -10.01
C ASP A 20 -26.12 -43.24 -10.81
N GLY A 21 -25.09 -42.79 -10.09
CA GLY A 21 -23.80 -42.39 -10.65
C GLY A 21 -23.55 -40.88 -10.80
N HIS A 22 -24.46 -39.99 -10.38
CA HIS A 22 -24.25 -38.53 -10.48
C HIS A 22 -24.32 -37.81 -9.13
N SER A 23 -23.25 -37.07 -8.79
CA SER A 23 -23.19 -36.20 -7.62
C SER A 23 -23.58 -34.77 -8.01
N PHE A 24 -24.56 -34.19 -7.31
CA PHE A 24 -24.97 -32.79 -7.51
C PHE A 24 -24.60 -31.94 -6.29
N PRO A 25 -23.78 -30.88 -6.45
CA PRO A 25 -23.46 -29.99 -5.34
C PRO A 25 -24.70 -29.19 -4.91
N LEU A 26 -25.17 -29.44 -3.68
CA LEU A 26 -26.38 -28.81 -3.12
C LEU A 26 -26.17 -27.38 -2.62
N HIS A 27 -24.98 -26.81 -2.75
CA HIS A 27 -24.62 -25.52 -2.16
C HIS A 27 -25.52 -24.37 -2.64
N ASN A 28 -25.75 -24.27 -3.96
CA ASN A 28 -26.63 -23.25 -4.54
C ASN A 28 -28.09 -23.42 -4.09
N LEU A 29 -28.57 -24.66 -4.03
CA LEU A 29 -29.91 -24.98 -3.55
C LEU A 29 -30.06 -24.64 -2.06
N ALA A 30 -29.03 -24.92 -1.25
CA ALA A 30 -28.99 -24.55 0.16
C ALA A 30 -29.08 -23.03 0.37
N HIS A 31 -28.38 -22.23 -0.46
CA HIS A 31 -28.50 -20.76 -0.44
C HIS A 31 -29.90 -20.27 -0.79
N LEU A 32 -30.52 -20.84 -1.84
CA LEU A 32 -31.89 -20.49 -2.22
C LEU A 32 -32.89 -20.84 -1.10
N CYS A 33 -32.79 -22.06 -0.56
CA CYS A 33 -33.62 -22.53 0.54
C CYS A 33 -33.44 -21.69 1.83
N ARG A 34 -32.24 -21.19 2.11
CA ARG A 34 -31.96 -20.31 3.27
C ARG A 34 -32.80 -19.03 3.26
N ARG A 35 -33.12 -18.51 2.07
CA ARG A 35 -33.87 -17.25 1.88
C ARG A 35 -35.38 -17.45 1.74
N ALA A 36 -35.88 -18.68 1.87
CA ALA A 36 -37.28 -19.02 1.66
C ALA A 36 -37.89 -19.81 2.85
N PRO A 37 -39.19 -19.67 3.12
CA PRO A 37 -39.90 -20.50 4.10
C PRO A 37 -39.76 -21.99 3.79
N GLN A 38 -39.64 -22.84 4.82
CA GLN A 38 -39.35 -24.28 4.65
C GLN A 38 -40.46 -25.04 3.92
N GLU A 39 -41.67 -24.49 3.89
CA GLU A 39 -42.84 -25.02 3.19
C GLU A 39 -42.64 -24.97 1.67
N ARG A 40 -41.86 -24.01 1.16
CA ARG A 40 -41.56 -23.86 -0.28
C ARG A 40 -40.40 -24.72 -0.76
N TRP A 41 -39.64 -25.32 0.16
CA TRP A 41 -38.45 -26.10 -0.19
C TRP A 41 -38.73 -27.28 -1.14
N PRO A 42 -39.80 -28.08 -0.98
CA PRO A 42 -40.08 -29.17 -1.92
C PRO A 42 -40.23 -28.69 -3.38
N GLU A 43 -40.94 -27.58 -3.59
CA GLU A 43 -41.14 -26.97 -4.91
C GLU A 43 -39.82 -26.43 -5.48
N MET A 44 -39.04 -25.73 -4.66
CA MET A 44 -37.74 -25.17 -5.06
C MET A 44 -36.72 -26.26 -5.42
N VAL A 45 -36.70 -27.36 -4.66
CA VAL A 45 -35.87 -28.53 -4.94
C VAL A 45 -36.28 -29.16 -6.27
N ALA A 46 -37.59 -29.39 -6.49
CA ALA A 46 -38.10 -29.95 -7.73
C ALA A 46 -37.76 -29.08 -8.96
N ALA A 47 -37.94 -27.76 -8.85
CA ALA A 47 -37.61 -26.80 -9.91
C ALA A 47 -36.10 -26.78 -10.21
N HIS A 48 -35.25 -26.82 -9.18
CA HIS A 48 -33.80 -26.85 -9.34
C HIS A 48 -33.34 -28.09 -10.12
N PHE A 49 -33.83 -29.28 -9.76
CA PHE A 49 -33.49 -30.52 -10.45
C PHE A 49 -34.16 -30.66 -11.83
N ALA A 50 -35.29 -29.98 -12.07
CA ALA A 50 -35.87 -29.87 -13.42
C ALA A 50 -34.96 -29.02 -14.33
N ALA A 51 -34.51 -27.86 -13.86
CA ALA A 51 -33.57 -26.99 -14.59
C ALA A 51 -32.22 -27.68 -14.87
N LEU A 52 -31.69 -28.43 -13.90
CA LEU A 52 -30.46 -29.23 -14.10
C LEU A 52 -30.64 -30.33 -15.16
N ARG A 53 -31.79 -31.00 -15.19
CA ARG A 53 -32.10 -32.02 -16.20
C ARG A 53 -32.33 -31.43 -17.58
N GLU A 54 -32.94 -30.25 -17.68
CA GLU A 54 -33.11 -29.53 -18.93
C GLU A 54 -31.77 -29.03 -19.48
N ALA A 55 -30.91 -28.47 -18.62
CA ALA A 55 -29.54 -28.12 -18.98
C ALA A 55 -28.72 -29.33 -19.47
N ARG A 56 -28.94 -30.51 -18.90
CA ARG A 56 -28.29 -31.76 -19.31
C ARG A 56 -28.88 -32.36 -20.59
N ARG A 57 -30.19 -32.24 -20.81
CA ARG A 57 -30.88 -32.66 -22.05
C ARG A 57 -30.54 -31.76 -23.23
N GLY A 58 -30.23 -30.49 -23.00
CA GLY A 58 -29.69 -29.56 -23.99
C GLY A 58 -28.23 -29.83 -24.40
N GLY A 59 -27.71 -31.02 -24.08
CA GLY A 59 -26.34 -31.49 -24.32
C GLY A 59 -26.20 -32.28 -25.62
N ALA A 60 -26.31 -31.58 -26.74
CA ALA A 60 -25.55 -31.85 -27.96
C ALA A 60 -25.34 -30.47 -28.63
N GLY A 61 -24.07 -30.11 -28.84
CA GLY A 61 -23.70 -28.81 -29.39
C GLY A 61 -24.01 -28.74 -30.88
N ASP A 62 -25.24 -28.36 -31.22
CA ASP A 62 -25.69 -28.08 -32.59
C ASP A 62 -25.45 -26.61 -32.97
N GLU A 63 -24.91 -25.78 -32.06
CA GLU A 63 -24.60 -24.39 -32.37
C GLU A 63 -23.54 -24.30 -33.48
N SER A 64 -23.83 -23.45 -34.46
CA SER A 64 -22.87 -23.02 -35.47
C SER A 64 -21.70 -22.26 -34.84
N ALA A 65 -20.57 -22.19 -35.55
CA ALA A 65 -19.43 -21.40 -35.10
C ALA A 65 -19.81 -19.93 -34.82
N GLU A 66 -20.69 -19.34 -35.64
CA GLU A 66 -21.15 -17.96 -35.47
C GLU A 66 -21.99 -17.78 -34.19
N GLU A 67 -22.88 -18.71 -33.88
CA GLU A 67 -23.65 -18.70 -32.64
C GLU A 67 -22.76 -18.84 -31.40
N LEU A 68 -21.71 -19.68 -31.49
CA LEU A 68 -20.71 -19.80 -30.43
C LEU A 68 -19.96 -18.48 -30.22
N LEU A 69 -19.44 -17.88 -31.29
CA LEU A 69 -18.72 -16.61 -31.22
C LEU A 69 -19.61 -15.46 -30.70
N HIS A 70 -20.91 -15.45 -31.04
CA HIS A 70 -21.81 -14.39 -30.57
C HIS A 70 -22.07 -14.45 -29.06
N GLY A 71 -22.25 -15.65 -28.49
CA GLY A 71 -22.65 -15.82 -27.08
C GLY A 71 -21.53 -16.21 -26.11
N VAL A 72 -20.32 -16.50 -26.59
CA VAL A 72 -19.24 -17.00 -25.74
C VAL A 72 -18.72 -15.93 -24.78
N HIS A 73 -18.43 -16.35 -23.55
CA HIS A 73 -17.76 -15.57 -22.52
C HIS A 73 -16.62 -16.36 -21.91
N ALA A 74 -15.58 -15.65 -21.47
CA ALA A 74 -14.56 -16.20 -20.58
C ALA A 74 -15.18 -16.38 -19.19
N ARG A 75 -14.99 -17.55 -18.59
CA ARG A 75 -15.63 -17.90 -17.31
C ARG A 75 -14.64 -18.47 -16.30
N LEU A 76 -14.67 -17.92 -15.09
CA LEU A 76 -14.07 -18.53 -13.91
C LEU A 76 -15.02 -19.55 -13.28
N LEU A 77 -14.47 -20.70 -12.90
CA LEU A 77 -15.16 -21.80 -12.25
C LEU A 77 -14.35 -22.27 -11.03
N PRO A 78 -15.00 -22.72 -9.95
CA PRO A 78 -14.30 -23.33 -8.83
C PRO A 78 -13.69 -24.67 -9.25
N THR A 79 -12.48 -24.98 -8.78
CA THR A 79 -11.77 -26.23 -9.14
C THR A 79 -12.58 -27.49 -8.82
N GLU A 80 -13.40 -27.47 -7.76
CA GLU A 80 -14.29 -28.58 -7.38
C GLU A 80 -15.36 -28.90 -8.43
N SER A 81 -15.66 -27.98 -9.35
CA SER A 81 -16.61 -28.23 -10.44
C SER A 81 -16.02 -29.05 -11.59
N PHE A 82 -14.70 -29.29 -11.61
CA PHE A 82 -14.04 -30.11 -12.63
C PHE A 82 -13.88 -31.55 -12.15
N THR A 83 -14.87 -32.39 -12.48
CA THR A 83 -14.76 -33.85 -12.31
C THR A 83 -13.80 -34.44 -13.35
N PRO A 84 -13.22 -35.63 -13.13
CA PRO A 84 -12.33 -36.28 -14.09
C PRO A 84 -12.89 -36.38 -15.51
N ASP A 85 -14.20 -36.63 -15.64
CA ASP A 85 -14.90 -36.71 -16.93
C ASP A 85 -14.93 -35.35 -17.66
N LEU A 86 -15.14 -34.25 -16.92
CA LEU A 86 -15.15 -32.90 -17.47
C LEU A 86 -13.74 -32.44 -17.89
N VAL A 87 -12.71 -32.84 -17.14
CA VAL A 87 -11.31 -32.56 -17.49
C VAL A 87 -10.93 -33.21 -18.83
N GLY A 88 -11.40 -34.44 -19.09
CA GLY A 88 -11.15 -35.14 -20.36
C GLY A 88 -11.81 -34.49 -21.57
N ALA A 89 -12.94 -33.80 -21.37
CA ALA A 89 -13.72 -33.15 -22.42
C ALA A 89 -13.33 -31.69 -22.71
N MET A 90 -12.47 -31.09 -21.86
CA MET A 90 -12.08 -29.68 -21.91
C MET A 90 -10.58 -29.53 -21.70
N ARG A 91 -9.76 -30.12 -22.58
CA ARG A 91 -8.30 -30.00 -22.52
C ARG A 91 -7.80 -28.56 -22.68
N TYR A 92 -8.60 -27.68 -23.29
CA TYR A 92 -8.29 -26.25 -23.38
C TYR A 92 -8.40 -25.52 -22.03
N ALA A 93 -9.18 -26.04 -21.08
CA ALA A 93 -9.38 -25.41 -19.79
C ALA A 93 -8.08 -25.43 -18.98
N ARG A 94 -7.79 -24.36 -18.24
CA ARG A 94 -6.57 -24.24 -17.46
C ARG A 94 -6.85 -23.69 -16.08
N GLN A 95 -6.13 -24.20 -15.10
CA GLN A 95 -6.09 -23.59 -13.79
C GLN A 95 -5.37 -22.24 -13.91
N VAL A 96 -6.07 -21.16 -13.58
CA VAL A 96 -5.52 -19.79 -13.66
C VAL A 96 -4.93 -19.34 -12.33
N ALA A 97 -5.44 -19.89 -11.23
CA ALA A 97 -4.92 -19.74 -9.87
C ALA A 97 -5.46 -20.88 -8.99
N ASP A 98 -4.97 -21.02 -7.77
CA ASP A 98 -5.50 -22.00 -6.83
C ASP A 98 -6.99 -21.76 -6.54
N GLY A 99 -7.81 -22.78 -6.76
CA GLY A 99 -9.26 -22.70 -6.63
C GLY A 99 -9.99 -22.12 -7.85
N LEU A 100 -9.28 -21.70 -8.91
CA LEU A 100 -9.85 -21.06 -10.10
C LEU A 100 -9.45 -21.77 -11.39
N VAL A 101 -10.46 -22.16 -12.17
CA VAL A 101 -10.29 -22.73 -13.51
C VAL A 101 -10.96 -21.82 -14.53
N PHE A 102 -10.24 -21.55 -15.62
CA PHE A 102 -10.77 -20.87 -16.79
C PHE A 102 -11.41 -21.87 -17.75
N ALA A 103 -12.61 -21.54 -18.22
CA ALA A 103 -13.26 -22.21 -19.34
C ALA A 103 -14.04 -21.23 -20.20
N TYR A 104 -14.39 -21.64 -21.42
CA TYR A 104 -15.32 -20.91 -22.27
C TYR A 104 -16.74 -21.35 -21.96
N ALA A 105 -17.65 -20.39 -21.89
CA ALA A 105 -19.04 -20.65 -21.59
C ALA A 105 -19.94 -19.87 -22.54
N LEU A 106 -20.94 -20.55 -23.08
CA LEU A 106 -21.99 -19.96 -23.88
C LEU A 106 -23.12 -19.48 -22.98
N ASP A 107 -23.41 -18.18 -23.03
CA ASP A 107 -24.56 -17.60 -22.36
C ASP A 107 -25.82 -17.85 -23.20
N ARG A 108 -26.78 -18.60 -22.66
CA ARG A 108 -28.08 -18.87 -23.29
C ARG A 108 -29.17 -18.17 -22.47
N PRO A 109 -30.35 -17.86 -23.06
CA PRO A 109 -31.39 -17.09 -22.38
C PRO A 109 -31.83 -17.61 -20.99
N THR A 110 -31.71 -18.92 -20.76
CA THR A 110 -32.15 -19.58 -19.51
C THR A 110 -31.05 -20.40 -18.83
N SER A 111 -29.84 -20.48 -19.40
CA SER A 111 -28.79 -21.36 -18.91
C SER A 111 -27.40 -20.92 -19.37
N VAL A 112 -26.36 -21.39 -18.68
CA VAL A 112 -24.98 -21.21 -19.14
C VAL A 112 -24.37 -22.57 -19.40
N ARG A 113 -23.93 -22.81 -20.64
CA ARG A 113 -23.30 -24.08 -21.07
C ARG A 113 -21.79 -23.90 -21.12
N ILE A 114 -21.04 -24.80 -20.50
CA ILE A 114 -19.57 -24.83 -20.67
C ILE A 114 -19.24 -25.51 -22.01
N LEU A 115 -18.31 -24.92 -22.76
CA LEU A 115 -17.90 -25.43 -24.06
C LEU A 115 -16.92 -26.60 -23.90
N THR A 116 -16.98 -27.56 -24.81
CA THR A 116 -16.09 -28.73 -24.89
C THR A 116 -15.01 -28.54 -25.96
N ASP A 117 -13.99 -29.39 -25.98
CA ASP A 117 -12.94 -29.33 -27.02
C ASP A 117 -13.53 -29.31 -28.45
N PRO A 118 -14.54 -30.13 -28.82
CA PRO A 118 -15.18 -30.04 -30.14
C PRO A 118 -15.88 -28.71 -30.44
N ASP A 119 -16.43 -28.03 -29.43
CA ASP A 119 -17.04 -26.71 -29.61
C ASP A 119 -15.96 -25.66 -29.93
N VAL A 120 -14.83 -25.72 -29.20
CA VAL A 120 -13.68 -24.83 -29.40
C VAL A 120 -13.03 -25.07 -30.76
N GLU A 121 -12.86 -26.34 -31.17
CA GLU A 121 -12.34 -26.71 -32.48
C GLU A 121 -13.24 -26.19 -33.62
N ARG A 122 -14.56 -26.18 -33.41
CA ARG A 122 -15.53 -25.69 -34.40
C ARG A 122 -15.48 -24.18 -34.60
N ALA A 123 -15.35 -23.41 -33.53
CA ALA A 123 -15.34 -21.95 -33.57
C ALA A 123 -13.94 -21.36 -33.87
N GLY A 124 -12.88 -22.13 -33.60
CA GLY A 124 -11.50 -21.63 -33.62
C GLY A 124 -11.12 -21.02 -32.27
N LEU A 125 -10.00 -21.47 -31.69
CA LEU A 125 -9.59 -21.05 -30.34
C LEU A 125 -9.28 -19.55 -30.25
N GLN A 126 -8.66 -19.00 -31.30
CA GLN A 126 -8.27 -17.58 -31.31
C GLN A 126 -9.52 -16.70 -31.41
N GLU A 127 -10.38 -16.97 -32.39
CA GLU A 127 -11.62 -16.25 -32.65
C GLU A 127 -12.55 -16.31 -31.43
N LEU A 128 -12.65 -17.49 -30.81
CA LEU A 128 -13.40 -17.68 -29.58
C LEU A 128 -12.81 -16.87 -28.42
N GLY A 129 -11.48 -16.78 -28.32
CA GLY A 129 -10.79 -15.95 -27.33
C GLY A 129 -11.09 -14.46 -27.48
N GLU A 130 -11.00 -13.94 -28.70
CA GLU A 130 -11.30 -12.54 -29.03
C GLU A 130 -12.77 -12.20 -28.74
N ALA A 131 -13.70 -13.06 -29.16
CA ALA A 131 -15.12 -12.90 -28.92
C ALA A 131 -15.47 -12.98 -27.42
N ALA A 132 -14.88 -13.95 -26.71
CA ALA A 132 -15.09 -14.13 -25.27
C ALA A 132 -14.64 -12.92 -24.46
N TYR A 133 -13.49 -12.33 -24.81
CA TYR A 133 -13.01 -11.09 -24.21
C TYR A 133 -13.97 -9.92 -24.51
N ALA A 134 -14.33 -9.71 -25.78
CA ALA A 134 -15.18 -8.60 -26.18
C ALA A 134 -16.58 -8.67 -25.53
N ASN A 135 -17.17 -9.87 -25.45
CA ASN A 135 -18.43 -10.11 -24.77
C ASN A 135 -18.32 -9.85 -23.27
N LEU A 136 -17.29 -10.39 -22.61
CA LEU A 136 -17.07 -10.20 -21.19
C LEU A 136 -16.88 -8.72 -20.81
N MET A 137 -16.16 -7.94 -21.61
CA MET A 137 -15.97 -6.51 -21.31
C MET A 137 -17.25 -5.68 -21.48
N ARG A 138 -18.21 -6.13 -22.30
CA ARG A 138 -19.54 -5.50 -22.45
C ARG A 138 -20.52 -5.83 -21.33
N VAL A 139 -20.25 -6.85 -20.50
CA VAL A 139 -21.12 -7.20 -19.37
C VAL A 139 -21.23 -5.99 -18.43
N PRO A 140 -22.46 -5.50 -18.13
CA PRO A 140 -22.68 -4.36 -17.25
C PRO A 140 -22.32 -4.72 -15.80
N VAL A 141 -21.80 -3.72 -15.08
CA VAL A 141 -21.40 -3.84 -13.68
C VAL A 141 -21.87 -2.62 -12.90
N GLU A 142 -22.15 -2.83 -11.64
CA GLU A 142 -22.20 -1.79 -10.61
C GLU A 142 -20.84 -1.73 -9.90
N TYR A 143 -20.51 -0.56 -9.40
CA TYR A 143 -19.23 -0.24 -8.79
C TYR A 143 -19.47 0.61 -7.55
N GLU A 144 -18.82 0.25 -6.45
CA GLU A 144 -18.77 1.04 -5.23
C GLU A 144 -17.41 0.92 -4.55
N GLU A 145 -17.07 1.95 -3.78
CA GLU A 145 -15.90 1.97 -2.90
C GLU A 145 -16.31 1.58 -1.48
N VAL A 146 -15.62 0.61 -0.91
CA VAL A 146 -15.93 0.04 0.41
C VAL A 146 -14.70 0.12 1.29
N THR A 147 -14.85 0.70 2.48
CA THR A 147 -13.83 0.66 3.53
C THR A 147 -14.28 -0.28 4.64
N ILE A 148 -13.41 -1.22 5.03
CA ILE A 148 -13.69 -2.15 6.14
C ILE A 148 -12.98 -1.63 7.38
N GLU A 149 -13.74 -1.39 8.45
CA GLU A 149 -13.21 -0.90 9.73
C GLU A 149 -12.40 0.43 9.64
N GLY A 150 -12.47 1.14 8.51
CA GLY A 150 -11.77 2.39 8.26
C GLY A 150 -10.31 2.23 7.82
N HIS A 151 -9.86 1.02 7.48
CA HIS A 151 -8.47 0.76 7.08
C HIS A 151 -8.26 0.95 5.57
N ALA A 152 -8.42 -0.09 4.74
CA ALA A 152 -8.14 -0.01 3.31
C ALA A 152 -9.38 0.22 2.45
N LEU A 153 -9.21 1.01 1.38
CA LEU A 153 -10.21 1.20 0.32
C LEU A 153 -10.27 -0.02 -0.60
N LEU A 154 -11.42 -0.67 -0.70
CA LEU A 154 -11.68 -1.78 -1.61
C LEU A 154 -12.63 -1.33 -2.73
N HIS A 155 -12.29 -1.67 -3.96
CA HIS A 155 -13.17 -1.47 -5.11
C HIS A 155 -14.04 -2.71 -5.29
N SER A 156 -15.33 -2.59 -4.99
CA SER A 156 -16.32 -3.66 -5.10
C SER A 156 -17.03 -3.55 -6.46
N VAL A 157 -17.01 -4.63 -7.23
CA VAL A 157 -17.64 -4.71 -8.56
C VAL A 157 -18.59 -5.89 -8.59
N TYR A 158 -19.88 -5.60 -8.82
CA TYR A 158 -20.94 -6.61 -8.77
C TYR A 158 -22.00 -6.39 -9.85
N GLY A 159 -22.90 -7.36 -10.04
CA GLY A 159 -24.02 -7.20 -10.96
C GLY A 159 -24.82 -8.49 -11.16
N ASP A 160 -25.89 -8.42 -11.95
CA ASP A 160 -26.81 -9.55 -12.17
C ASP A 160 -26.21 -10.68 -13.02
N SER A 161 -25.23 -10.36 -13.87
CA SER A 161 -24.63 -11.34 -14.76
C SER A 161 -23.72 -12.31 -14.01
N PRO A 162 -23.80 -13.64 -14.27
CA PRO A 162 -22.92 -14.63 -13.66
C PRO A 162 -21.47 -14.57 -14.17
N PHE A 163 -21.16 -13.64 -15.09
CA PHE A 163 -19.84 -13.45 -15.66
C PHE A 163 -19.04 -12.31 -15.02
N VAL A 164 -19.65 -11.49 -14.15
CA VAL A 164 -19.00 -10.30 -13.56
C VAL A 164 -17.65 -10.64 -12.95
N ALA A 165 -17.57 -11.66 -12.08
CA ALA A 165 -16.32 -12.04 -11.43
C ALA A 165 -15.23 -12.52 -12.40
N SER A 166 -15.62 -12.98 -13.60
CA SER A 166 -14.65 -13.43 -14.61
C SER A 166 -13.87 -12.28 -15.23
N LYS A 167 -14.32 -11.03 -15.06
CA LYS A 167 -13.56 -9.83 -15.44
C LYS A 167 -12.23 -9.71 -14.67
N ALA A 168 -12.04 -10.43 -13.56
CA ALA A 168 -10.74 -10.53 -12.87
C ALA A 168 -9.61 -11.09 -13.76
N LEU A 169 -9.96 -11.82 -14.85
CA LEU A 169 -8.98 -12.26 -15.87
C LEU A 169 -8.36 -11.08 -16.63
N PHE A 170 -9.07 -9.95 -16.72
CA PHE A 170 -8.72 -8.74 -17.46
C PHE A 170 -8.81 -7.52 -16.53
N LEU A 171 -8.20 -7.64 -15.35
CA LEU A 171 -8.37 -6.68 -14.27
C LEU A 171 -7.88 -5.28 -14.63
N SER A 172 -6.80 -5.14 -15.42
CA SER A 172 -6.32 -3.83 -15.87
C SER A 172 -7.36 -3.04 -16.64
N GLU A 173 -8.06 -3.69 -17.56
CA GLU A 173 -9.12 -3.08 -18.35
C GLU A 173 -10.35 -2.78 -17.49
N LEU A 174 -10.70 -3.70 -16.59
CA LEU A 174 -11.80 -3.47 -15.65
C LEU A 174 -11.52 -2.26 -14.75
N ALA A 175 -10.34 -2.19 -14.13
CA ALA A 175 -9.96 -1.10 -13.25
C ALA A 175 -10.08 0.25 -13.97
N ARG A 176 -9.48 0.36 -15.17
CA ARG A 176 -9.60 1.56 -16.00
C ARG A 176 -11.05 1.91 -16.32
N GLN A 177 -11.91 0.92 -16.56
CA GLN A 177 -13.32 1.14 -16.86
C GLN A 177 -14.11 1.70 -15.67
N VAL A 178 -13.83 1.23 -14.45
CA VAL A 178 -14.64 1.59 -13.26
C VAL A 178 -14.04 2.73 -12.43
N THR A 179 -12.72 2.86 -12.37
CA THR A 179 -12.03 3.91 -11.61
C THR A 179 -11.53 5.06 -12.50
N GLY A 180 -11.41 4.86 -13.81
CA GLY A 180 -10.78 5.81 -14.74
C GLY A 180 -9.25 5.72 -14.80
N GLU A 181 -8.62 5.05 -13.84
CA GLU A 181 -7.17 4.98 -13.68
C GLU A 181 -6.61 3.60 -14.06
N PRO A 182 -5.41 3.52 -14.66
CA PRO A 182 -4.74 2.23 -14.87
C PRO A 182 -4.31 1.60 -13.52
N LEU A 183 -4.17 0.27 -13.51
CA LEU A 183 -3.54 -0.39 -12.36
C LEU A 183 -2.05 0.01 -12.26
N PRO A 184 -1.51 0.14 -11.04
CA PRO A 184 -0.08 0.33 -10.81
C PRO A 184 0.76 -0.83 -11.33
N ASP A 185 2.06 -0.58 -11.53
CA ASP A 185 3.03 -1.61 -11.94
C ASP A 185 3.08 -2.80 -10.99
N ALA A 186 2.88 -2.55 -9.69
CA ALA A 186 2.80 -3.57 -8.63
C ALA A 186 1.53 -4.45 -8.70
N GLY A 187 0.55 -4.07 -9.52
CA GLY A 187 -0.70 -4.79 -9.70
C GLY A 187 -1.75 -4.49 -8.62
N ALA A 188 -2.53 -5.50 -8.27
CA ALA A 188 -3.63 -5.36 -7.31
C ALA A 188 -3.83 -6.64 -6.48
N LEU A 189 -4.34 -6.49 -5.26
CA LEU A 189 -4.98 -7.59 -4.54
C LEU A 189 -6.39 -7.79 -5.09
N VAL A 190 -6.83 -9.04 -5.23
CA VAL A 190 -8.13 -9.39 -5.81
C VAL A 190 -8.78 -10.52 -5.02
N ALA A 191 -10.09 -10.42 -4.84
CA ALA A 191 -10.92 -11.52 -4.39
C ALA A 191 -12.11 -11.73 -5.33
N VAL A 192 -12.49 -12.99 -5.54
CA VAL A 192 -13.62 -13.40 -6.39
C VAL A 192 -14.56 -14.35 -5.61
N PRO A 193 -15.23 -13.85 -4.57
CA PRO A 193 -16.02 -14.68 -3.64
C PRO A 193 -17.18 -15.42 -4.30
N THR A 194 -17.85 -14.79 -5.28
CA THR A 194 -18.95 -15.38 -6.02
C THR A 194 -18.85 -15.03 -7.49
N ARG A 195 -19.56 -15.76 -8.37
CA ARG A 195 -19.57 -15.47 -9.81
C ARG A 195 -20.08 -14.06 -10.19
N HIS A 196 -20.81 -13.39 -9.29
CA HIS A 196 -21.43 -12.08 -9.52
C HIS A 196 -20.68 -10.93 -8.84
N LEU A 197 -19.60 -11.21 -8.10
CA LEU A 197 -18.91 -10.24 -7.26
C LEU A 197 -17.41 -10.49 -7.29
N LEU A 198 -16.66 -9.44 -7.58
CA LEU A 198 -15.24 -9.36 -7.29
C LEU A 198 -14.94 -8.09 -6.51
N ALA A 199 -13.88 -8.11 -5.73
CA ALA A 199 -13.33 -6.92 -5.10
C ALA A 199 -11.83 -6.86 -5.34
N PHE A 200 -11.28 -5.65 -5.50
CA PHE A 200 -9.85 -5.48 -5.69
C PHE A 200 -9.33 -4.23 -4.98
N HIS A 201 -8.02 -4.24 -4.70
CA HIS A 201 -7.29 -3.12 -4.11
C HIS A 201 -5.99 -2.91 -4.91
N PRO A 202 -5.88 -1.80 -5.67
CA PRO A 202 -4.65 -1.42 -6.36
C PRO A 202 -3.49 -1.27 -5.37
N ILE A 203 -2.36 -1.89 -5.69
CA ILE A 203 -1.17 -1.84 -4.83
C ILE A 203 -0.41 -0.54 -5.16
N THR A 204 -0.74 0.51 -4.43
CA THR A 204 -0.20 1.87 -4.61
C THR A 204 0.72 2.31 -3.48
N ASP A 205 0.39 1.92 -2.25
CA ASP A 205 1.11 2.29 -1.03
C ASP A 205 1.00 1.21 0.06
N GLY A 206 1.37 1.59 1.29
CA GLY A 206 1.39 0.71 2.47
C GLY A 206 0.04 0.18 2.91
N SER A 207 -1.10 0.73 2.43
CA SER A 207 -2.44 0.22 2.73
C SER A 207 -2.62 -1.24 2.29
N VAL A 208 -1.75 -1.73 1.39
CA VAL A 208 -1.70 -3.13 0.98
C VAL A 208 -1.62 -4.10 2.16
N ALA A 209 -0.98 -3.71 3.28
CA ALA A 209 -0.89 -4.57 4.47
C ALA A 209 -2.26 -4.81 5.11
N ASP A 210 -3.04 -3.75 5.29
CA ASP A 210 -4.39 -3.84 5.85
C ASP A 210 -5.37 -4.44 4.84
N ALA A 211 -5.24 -4.04 3.57
CA ALA A 211 -6.06 -4.51 2.47
C ALA A 211 -6.04 -6.03 2.32
N ILE A 212 -4.91 -6.71 2.59
CA ILE A 212 -4.86 -8.17 2.55
C ILE A 212 -5.85 -8.79 3.56
N ASN A 213 -5.88 -8.28 4.80
CA ASN A 213 -6.74 -8.82 5.85
C ASN A 213 -8.20 -8.42 5.62
N ASP A 214 -8.44 -7.17 5.26
CA ASP A 214 -9.77 -6.66 4.94
C ASP A 214 -10.41 -7.42 3.78
N LEU A 215 -9.64 -7.60 2.69
CA LEU A 215 -10.10 -8.32 1.52
C LEU A 215 -10.32 -9.81 1.82
N ALA A 216 -9.50 -10.42 2.69
CA ALA A 216 -9.73 -11.80 3.14
C ALA A 216 -11.03 -11.93 3.97
N ALA A 217 -11.28 -11.02 4.92
CA ALA A 217 -12.49 -11.01 5.72
C ALA A 217 -13.73 -10.75 4.86
N TYR A 218 -13.64 -9.81 3.91
CA TYR A 218 -14.66 -9.50 2.92
C TYR A 218 -15.00 -10.72 2.07
N ALA A 219 -13.97 -11.32 1.45
CA ALA A 219 -14.11 -12.48 0.57
C ALA A 219 -14.74 -13.65 1.30
N TYR A 220 -14.31 -13.94 2.52
CA TYR A 220 -14.83 -15.04 3.30
C TYR A 220 -16.32 -14.87 3.63
N ARG A 221 -16.74 -13.68 4.09
CA ARG A 221 -18.16 -13.38 4.36
C ARG A 221 -18.99 -13.47 3.08
N ALA A 222 -18.55 -12.80 2.02
CA ALA A 222 -19.25 -12.78 0.73
C ALA A 222 -19.38 -14.19 0.12
N HIS A 223 -18.33 -15.02 0.23
CA HIS A 223 -18.33 -16.40 -0.26
C HIS A 223 -19.34 -17.29 0.50
N GLN A 224 -19.48 -17.11 1.82
CA GLN A 224 -20.43 -17.86 2.65
C GLN A 224 -21.89 -17.45 2.49
N ASP A 225 -22.13 -16.19 2.09
CA ASP A 225 -23.46 -15.60 2.08
C ASP A 225 -24.04 -15.41 0.69
N GLY A 226 -23.19 -15.22 -0.32
CA GLY A 226 -23.60 -14.95 -1.69
C GLY A 226 -23.92 -16.22 -2.51
N PRO A 227 -24.85 -16.13 -3.48
CA PRO A 227 -25.16 -17.24 -4.38
C PRO A 227 -24.04 -17.45 -5.41
N GLY A 228 -23.75 -18.71 -5.74
CA GLY A 228 -22.73 -19.01 -6.75
C GLY A 228 -21.31 -18.78 -6.28
N SER A 229 -21.00 -19.28 -5.08
CA SER A 229 -19.66 -19.27 -4.48
C SER A 229 -18.61 -19.78 -5.46
N LEU A 230 -17.48 -19.08 -5.49
CA LEU A 230 -16.42 -19.32 -6.47
C LEU A 230 -15.07 -19.55 -5.77
N SER A 231 -14.51 -18.56 -5.06
CA SER A 231 -13.37 -18.81 -4.18
C SER A 231 -13.31 -17.85 -2.99
N PRO A 232 -13.06 -18.33 -1.76
CA PRO A 232 -12.86 -17.46 -0.59
C PRO A 232 -11.44 -16.88 -0.52
N ARG A 233 -10.56 -17.22 -1.46
CA ARG A 233 -9.13 -16.86 -1.42
C ARG A 233 -8.89 -15.42 -1.87
N VAL A 234 -7.80 -14.85 -1.37
CA VAL A 234 -7.20 -13.61 -1.89
C VAL A 234 -6.11 -13.97 -2.89
N TYR A 235 -6.02 -13.20 -3.96
CA TYR A 235 -5.03 -13.33 -5.02
C TYR A 235 -4.26 -12.03 -5.20
N TRP A 236 -3.02 -12.13 -5.66
CA TRP A 236 -2.28 -11.03 -6.24
C TRP A 236 -2.38 -11.12 -7.77
N TRP A 237 -2.99 -10.10 -8.36
CA TRP A 237 -2.98 -9.89 -9.80
C TRP A 237 -1.75 -9.07 -10.18
N HIS A 238 -0.89 -9.60 -11.03
CA HIS A 238 0.29 -8.92 -11.53
C HIS A 238 0.60 -9.36 -12.95
N ARG A 239 0.66 -8.39 -13.89
CA ARG A 239 0.95 -8.61 -15.32
C ARG A 239 0.12 -9.72 -15.97
N GLY A 240 -1.19 -9.76 -15.67
CA GLY A 240 -2.13 -10.74 -16.23
C GLY A 240 -2.14 -12.11 -15.54
N ALA A 241 -1.34 -12.32 -14.50
CA ALA A 241 -1.33 -13.56 -13.72
C ALA A 241 -2.01 -13.35 -12.36
N LEU A 242 -2.73 -14.38 -11.88
CA LEU A 242 -3.34 -14.43 -10.55
C LEU A 242 -2.58 -15.45 -9.69
N THR A 243 -1.96 -14.99 -8.61
CA THR A 243 -1.25 -15.85 -7.65
C THR A 243 -2.00 -15.89 -6.34
N SER A 244 -2.35 -17.07 -5.83
CA SER A 244 -3.08 -17.14 -4.55
C SER A 244 -2.18 -16.77 -3.39
N LEU A 245 -2.69 -15.92 -2.49
CA LEU A 245 -2.03 -15.56 -1.23
C LEU A 245 -2.59 -16.36 -0.06
N THR A 246 -3.71 -17.05 -0.24
CA THR A 246 -4.36 -17.80 0.82
C THR A 246 -3.95 -19.26 0.74
N VAL A 247 -3.38 -19.78 1.83
CA VAL A 247 -3.16 -21.22 2.02
C VAL A 247 -4.25 -21.74 2.95
N ILE A 248 -4.97 -22.76 2.47
CA ILE A 248 -6.03 -23.43 3.22
C ILE A 248 -5.47 -24.77 3.70
N ASP A 249 -5.48 -24.97 5.01
CA ASP A 249 -5.20 -26.26 5.61
C ASP A 249 -6.51 -27.05 5.69
N ASP A 250 -6.62 -28.12 4.90
CA ASP A 250 -7.83 -28.94 4.79
C ASP A 250 -8.09 -29.79 6.05
N GLU A 251 -7.08 -30.07 6.88
CA GLU A 251 -7.23 -30.83 8.13
C GLU A 251 -7.76 -29.94 9.26
N THR A 252 -7.22 -28.73 9.38
CA THR A 252 -7.58 -27.79 10.46
C THR A 252 -8.66 -26.78 10.06
N ARG A 253 -8.98 -26.70 8.75
CA ARG A 253 -9.84 -25.67 8.13
C ARG A 253 -9.39 -24.25 8.47
N THR A 254 -8.08 -24.06 8.63
CA THR A 254 -7.51 -22.74 8.90
C THR A 254 -7.10 -22.07 7.58
N PHE A 255 -7.32 -20.76 7.53
CA PHE A 255 -6.92 -19.90 6.42
C PHE A 255 -5.72 -19.09 6.88
N SER A 256 -4.59 -19.23 6.19
CA SER A 256 -3.41 -18.41 6.44
C SER A 256 -3.05 -17.62 5.18
N LEU A 257 -2.46 -16.45 5.36
CA LEU A 257 -2.01 -15.60 4.27
C LEU A 257 -0.50 -15.78 4.13
N GLN A 258 -0.06 -16.19 2.95
CA GLN A 258 1.33 -16.39 2.58
C GLN A 258 1.62 -15.66 1.26
N PRO A 259 1.98 -14.36 1.32
CA PRO A 259 2.43 -13.63 0.14
C PRO A 259 3.70 -14.26 -0.46
N PRO A 260 3.82 -14.35 -1.80
CA PRO A 260 5.06 -14.82 -2.43
C PRO A 260 6.22 -13.84 -2.15
N PRO A 261 7.49 -14.28 -2.18
CA PRO A 261 8.65 -13.42 -1.88
C PRO A 261 8.70 -12.13 -2.70
N GLU A 262 8.27 -12.18 -3.96
CA GLU A 262 8.19 -11.01 -4.85
C GLU A 262 7.18 -9.97 -4.34
N LEU A 263 5.95 -10.38 -4.04
CA LEU A 263 4.95 -9.49 -3.44
C LEU A 263 5.39 -9.03 -2.06
N TYR A 264 6.03 -9.89 -1.26
CA TYR A 264 6.57 -9.50 0.04
C TYR A 264 7.67 -8.43 -0.09
N GLY A 265 8.50 -8.48 -1.14
CA GLY A 265 9.46 -7.43 -1.47
C GLY A 265 8.78 -6.12 -1.86
N VAL A 266 7.77 -6.19 -2.72
CA VAL A 266 6.94 -5.04 -3.12
C VAL A 266 6.23 -4.43 -1.91
N MET A 267 5.53 -5.24 -1.12
CA MET A 267 4.90 -4.83 0.13
C MET A 267 5.92 -4.27 1.10
N LYS A 268 7.12 -4.84 1.26
CA LYS A 268 8.17 -4.23 2.08
C LYS A 268 8.56 -2.86 1.54
N GLY A 269 8.62 -2.66 0.23
CA GLY A 269 8.88 -1.36 -0.40
C GLY A 269 7.74 -0.35 -0.22
N LEU A 270 6.49 -0.81 -0.22
CA LEU A 270 5.28 0.04 -0.11
C LEU A 270 4.83 0.30 1.35
N VAL A 271 5.01 -0.69 2.22
CA VAL A 271 4.81 -0.65 3.68
C VAL A 271 6.03 -0.03 4.38
N ARG A 272 7.04 0.35 3.60
CA ARG A 272 7.85 1.50 3.98
C ARG A 272 6.93 2.66 3.59
N LEU A 273 6.14 3.24 4.51
CA LEU A 273 6.68 4.19 5.47
C LEU A 273 5.76 4.64 6.76
N ASP A 274 6.11 4.33 8.05
CA ASP A 274 6.41 5.04 9.38
C ASP A 274 7.35 4.29 10.48
N ARG A 275 7.34 4.65 11.77
CA ARG A 275 8.17 4.20 12.95
C ARG A 275 9.70 4.11 12.91
N ALA A 276 10.39 4.12 11.78
CA ALA A 276 11.84 4.35 11.78
C ALA A 276 12.34 4.86 10.42
N GLY A 277 12.21 4.05 9.37
CA GLY A 277 12.73 4.42 8.05
C GLY A 277 11.68 4.91 7.05
N ARG A 278 10.87 5.95 7.37
CA ARG A 278 9.53 6.02 6.77
C ARG A 278 8.79 7.46 6.57
N LEU A 279 8.30 7.92 5.36
CA LEU A 279 7.04 8.72 5.03
C LEU A 279 5.63 8.08 5.33
N ALA A 280 4.97 8.39 6.45
CA ALA A 280 3.50 8.31 6.47
C ALA A 280 2.92 9.65 6.01
N ASP A 281 1.79 9.55 5.31
CA ASP A 281 0.88 10.60 4.87
C ASP A 281 1.29 11.37 3.61
N ARG A 282 1.20 10.76 2.41
CA ARG A 282 0.82 11.56 1.22
C ARG A 282 -0.70 11.86 1.25
N ALA A 283 -1.47 10.97 1.88
CA ALA A 283 -2.93 10.87 1.75
C ALA A 283 -3.72 11.24 3.02
N THR A 284 -3.29 12.25 3.78
CA THR A 284 -4.21 12.88 4.75
C THR A 284 -5.03 13.95 4.03
N ALA A 285 -6.32 13.67 3.84
CA ALA A 285 -7.28 14.66 3.32
C ALA A 285 -7.57 15.76 4.35
N GLU A 286 -7.39 15.46 5.63
CA GLU A 286 -7.62 16.38 6.74
C GLU A 286 -6.30 16.91 7.29
N ALA A 287 -6.25 18.21 7.56
CA ALA A 287 -5.12 18.82 8.24
C ALA A 287 -4.94 18.20 9.63
N PRO A 288 -3.69 17.97 10.06
CA PRO A 288 -3.42 17.41 11.38
C PRO A 288 -4.00 18.33 12.46
N ASP A 289 -4.71 17.73 13.41
CA ASP A 289 -5.15 18.41 14.63
C ASP A 289 -3.93 18.68 15.53
N ILE A 290 -3.51 19.95 15.57
CA ILE A 290 -2.34 20.41 16.33
C ILE A 290 -2.50 20.13 17.82
N ASP A 291 -3.70 20.25 18.39
CA ASP A 291 -3.93 20.00 19.82
C ASP A 291 -3.77 18.51 20.11
N LYS A 292 -4.29 17.65 19.24
CA LYS A 292 -4.12 16.19 19.33
C LYS A 292 -2.67 15.76 19.16
N LEU A 293 -1.94 16.33 18.20
CA LEU A 293 -0.51 16.05 18.01
C LEU A 293 0.33 16.55 19.19
N THR A 294 -0.01 17.71 19.74
CA THR A 294 0.62 18.24 20.96
C THR A 294 0.44 17.27 22.11
N GLN A 295 -0.80 16.82 22.36
CA GLN A 295 -1.09 15.85 23.41
C GLN A 295 -0.36 14.52 23.19
N THR A 296 -0.33 14.02 21.96
CA THR A 296 0.39 12.78 21.59
C THR A 296 1.89 12.90 21.91
N THR A 297 2.50 14.03 21.55
CA THR A 297 3.92 14.29 21.79
C THR A 297 4.22 14.43 23.28
N VAL A 298 3.33 15.11 24.01
CA VAL A 298 3.40 15.26 25.47
C VAL A 298 3.34 13.91 26.19
N GLU A 299 2.41 13.04 25.78
CA GLU A 299 2.25 11.70 26.35
C GLU A 299 3.45 10.80 26.01
N ALA A 300 3.90 10.81 24.75
CA ALA A 300 5.08 10.06 24.31
C ALA A 300 6.34 10.47 25.10
N THR A 301 6.55 11.79 25.27
CA THR A 301 7.69 12.33 26.02
C THR A 301 7.61 11.98 27.52
N ALA A 302 6.42 12.05 28.12
CA ALA A 302 6.22 11.69 29.52
C ALA A 302 6.45 10.20 29.79
N GLY A 303 6.11 9.34 28.82
CA GLY A 303 6.28 7.89 28.90
C GLY A 303 7.73 7.39 28.88
N LEU A 304 8.69 8.23 28.44
CA LEU A 304 10.09 7.84 28.29
C LEU A 304 10.77 7.45 29.60
N ALA A 305 10.28 7.95 30.74
CA ALA A 305 10.78 7.56 32.05
C ALA A 305 10.45 6.10 32.40
N GLN A 306 9.35 5.55 31.87
CA GLN A 306 8.94 4.16 32.06
C GLN A 306 9.40 3.25 30.92
N ASP A 307 9.37 3.75 29.69
CA ASP A 307 9.76 3.01 28.49
C ASP A 307 10.65 3.86 27.57
N PRO A 308 11.98 3.81 27.75
CA PRO A 308 12.93 4.48 26.87
C PRO A 308 12.88 4.02 25.41
N ALA A 309 12.30 2.84 25.10
CA ALA A 309 12.19 2.36 23.73
C ALA A 309 11.22 3.21 22.89
N GLY A 310 10.31 3.95 23.53
CA GLY A 310 9.40 4.90 22.87
C GLY A 310 10.07 6.18 22.34
N LEU A 311 11.39 6.35 22.50
CA LEU A 311 12.09 7.57 22.10
C LEU A 311 12.02 7.86 20.60
N GLY A 312 12.04 6.82 19.75
CA GLY A 312 11.85 6.97 18.31
C GLY A 312 10.47 7.53 17.96
N ASP A 313 9.42 7.01 18.60
CA ASP A 313 8.04 7.48 18.41
C ASP A 313 7.86 8.91 18.94
N ALA A 314 8.44 9.24 20.10
CA ALA A 314 8.42 10.59 20.65
C ALA A 314 9.10 11.60 19.72
N PHE A 315 10.27 11.25 19.17
CA PHE A 315 10.97 12.07 18.18
C PHE A 315 10.14 12.27 16.91
N GLY A 316 9.58 11.19 16.36
CA GLY A 316 8.71 11.27 15.17
C GLY A 316 7.49 12.16 15.40
N SER A 317 6.86 12.06 16.57
CA SER A 317 5.72 12.90 16.96
C SER A 317 6.09 14.37 17.07
N ALA A 318 7.21 14.70 17.72
CA ALA A 318 7.70 16.07 17.85
C ALA A 318 8.08 16.68 16.50
N LEU A 319 8.70 15.89 15.61
CA LEU A 319 9.02 16.33 14.25
C LEU A 319 7.75 16.63 13.44
N ALA A 320 6.73 15.77 13.53
CA ALA A 320 5.45 16.00 12.89
C ALA A 320 4.76 17.26 13.44
N LEU A 321 4.80 17.48 14.75
CA LEU A 321 4.26 18.68 15.39
C LEU A 321 4.96 19.96 14.89
N ALA A 322 6.30 19.96 14.82
CA ALA A 322 7.09 21.09 14.33
C ALA A 322 6.72 21.48 12.89
N HIS A 323 6.55 20.48 12.02
CA HIS A 323 6.08 20.70 10.65
C HIS A 323 4.62 21.18 10.60
N ALA A 324 3.73 20.62 11.43
CA ALA A 324 2.32 20.97 11.45
C ALA A 324 2.08 22.44 11.84
N HIS A 325 2.86 22.98 12.79
CA HIS A 325 2.80 24.40 13.15
C HIS A 325 3.07 25.34 11.96
N CYS A 326 3.89 24.92 10.99
CA CYS A 326 4.19 25.70 9.80
C CYS A 326 2.99 25.86 8.85
N ALA A 327 1.90 25.12 9.04
CA ALA A 327 0.67 25.33 8.27
C ALA A 327 -0.02 26.66 8.63
N ALA A 328 -0.05 27.01 9.92
CA ALA A 328 -0.67 28.24 10.43
C ALA A 328 0.34 29.39 10.64
N ASP A 329 1.63 29.04 10.77
CA ASP A 329 2.73 29.96 10.99
C ASP A 329 3.94 29.57 10.10
N PRO A 330 3.89 29.84 8.79
CA PRO A 330 4.90 29.37 7.84
C PRO A 330 6.32 29.90 8.11
N ASP A 331 6.44 31.02 8.82
CA ASP A 331 7.73 31.65 9.14
C ASP A 331 8.31 31.19 10.48
N VAL A 332 7.55 30.43 11.29
CA VAL A 332 7.87 30.05 12.67
C VAL A 332 8.09 31.31 13.55
N ALA A 333 7.12 32.22 13.50
CA ALA A 333 7.07 33.46 14.25
C ALA A 333 6.48 33.31 15.66
N ARG A 334 5.93 32.15 16.02
CA ARG A 334 5.30 31.89 17.32
C ARG A 334 6.13 30.95 18.17
N ILE A 335 6.03 31.10 19.50
CA ILE A 335 6.86 30.34 20.44
C ILE A 335 6.48 28.86 20.47
N GLU A 336 5.21 28.53 20.27
CA GLU A 336 4.72 27.15 20.24
C GLU A 336 5.31 26.37 19.07
N GLY A 337 5.46 27.02 17.91
CA GLY A 337 6.15 26.45 16.78
C GLY A 337 7.62 26.19 17.11
N TRP A 338 8.29 27.17 17.72
CA TRP A 338 9.69 27.02 18.14
C TRP A 338 9.90 25.89 19.16
N ASP A 339 9.05 25.78 20.18
CA ASP A 339 9.11 24.71 21.20
C ASP A 339 9.03 23.32 20.55
N ALA A 340 8.19 23.14 19.53
CA ALA A 340 8.10 21.88 18.80
C ALA A 340 9.40 21.55 18.05
N TRP A 341 10.05 22.54 17.42
CA TRP A 341 11.38 22.37 16.80
C TRP A 341 12.46 22.05 17.84
N ALA A 342 12.46 22.75 18.98
CA ALA A 342 13.39 22.50 20.07
C ALA A 342 13.23 21.07 20.64
N ALA A 343 12.00 20.63 20.86
CA ALA A 343 11.69 19.26 21.29
C ALA A 343 12.17 18.22 20.26
N ALA A 344 11.93 18.44 18.96
CA ALA A 344 12.43 17.55 17.91
C ALA A 344 13.96 17.44 17.92
N VAL A 345 14.68 18.56 18.11
CA VAL A 345 16.14 18.56 18.24
C VAL A 345 16.61 17.79 19.48
N GLN A 346 15.99 18.03 20.64
CA GLN A 346 16.33 17.35 21.89
C GLN A 346 16.11 15.84 21.80
N LEU A 347 14.92 15.41 21.34
CA LEU A 347 14.55 14.00 21.23
C LEU A 347 15.37 13.28 20.14
N GLY A 348 15.54 13.89 18.97
CA GLY A 348 16.31 13.30 17.88
C GLY A 348 17.79 13.13 18.21
N SER A 349 18.41 14.14 18.86
CA SER A 349 19.79 13.99 19.30
C SER A 349 19.94 13.02 20.48
N ALA A 350 18.97 12.94 21.39
CA ALA A 350 18.93 11.94 22.46
C ALA A 350 18.84 10.50 21.91
N LEU A 351 18.04 10.29 20.86
CA LEU A 351 17.84 8.99 20.22
C LEU A 351 19.14 8.36 19.74
N PHE A 352 20.06 9.16 19.20
CA PHE A 352 21.31 8.65 18.63
C PHE A 352 22.53 8.83 19.53
N THR A 353 22.53 9.82 20.41
CA THR A 353 23.74 10.22 21.17
C THR A 353 23.59 10.10 22.67
N GLY A 354 22.40 9.69 23.15
CA GLY A 354 22.03 9.76 24.56
C GLY A 354 21.77 11.19 25.02
N ALA A 355 21.24 11.33 26.24
CA ALA A 355 20.96 12.63 26.85
C ALA A 355 21.14 12.59 28.36
N GLN A 356 21.51 13.73 28.93
CA GLN A 356 21.38 13.97 30.37
C GLN A 356 19.96 14.42 30.68
N PRO A 357 19.51 14.35 31.95
CA PRO A 357 18.23 14.88 32.34
C PRO A 357 18.10 16.36 31.98
N GLN A 358 17.05 16.71 31.22
CA GLN A 358 16.83 18.08 30.73
C GLN A 358 15.34 18.37 30.58
N GLU A 359 15.00 19.65 30.61
CA GLU A 359 13.63 20.11 30.36
C GLU A 359 13.33 20.11 28.86
N CYS A 360 12.17 19.54 28.51
CA CYS A 360 11.60 19.53 27.18
C CYS A 360 10.31 20.35 27.19
N HIS A 361 10.29 21.45 26.46
CA HIS A 361 9.15 22.35 26.35
C HIS A 361 8.32 21.98 25.12
N LEU A 362 7.00 21.91 25.30
CA LEU A 362 6.02 21.61 24.25
C LEU A 362 4.89 22.65 24.28
N GLY A 363 5.26 23.94 24.40
CA GLY A 363 4.36 25.07 24.63
C GLY A 363 4.55 25.71 26.02
N GLU A 364 3.88 26.85 26.23
CA GLU A 364 4.08 27.75 27.40
C GLU A 364 3.92 27.03 28.76
N ASP A 365 2.91 26.17 28.90
CA ASP A 365 2.58 25.47 30.16
C ASP A 365 2.95 23.97 30.17
N LEU A 366 3.59 23.48 29.10
CA LEU A 366 3.79 22.05 28.87
C LEU A 366 5.27 21.68 28.94
N VAL A 367 5.80 21.65 30.16
CA VAL A 367 7.18 21.20 30.45
C VAL A 367 7.19 19.72 30.83
N ARG A 368 8.06 18.93 30.21
CA ARG A 368 8.32 17.52 30.53
C ARG A 368 9.80 17.33 30.87
N GLN A 369 10.07 16.40 31.78
CA GLN A 369 11.43 16.02 32.13
C GLN A 369 11.88 14.88 31.23
N LEU A 370 12.83 15.15 30.35
CA LEU A 370 13.52 14.10 29.61
C LEU A 370 14.45 13.37 30.59
N PRO A 371 14.34 12.05 30.78
CA PRO A 371 15.22 11.32 31.69
C PRO A 371 16.63 11.21 31.10
N ALA A 372 17.57 10.70 31.91
CA ALA A 372 18.86 10.28 31.39
C ALA A 372 18.66 9.12 30.39
N ILE A 373 19.19 9.26 29.18
CA ILE A 373 19.06 8.29 28.10
C ILE A 373 20.45 7.77 27.74
N SER A 374 20.59 6.44 27.66
CA SER A 374 21.82 5.78 27.22
C SER A 374 22.05 6.00 25.73
N ALA A 375 23.31 6.10 25.32
CA ALA A 375 23.68 6.22 23.91
C ALA A 375 23.64 4.83 23.23
N GLU A 376 22.44 4.38 22.87
CA GLU A 376 22.19 3.14 22.14
C GLU A 376 21.47 3.46 20.82
N PRO A 377 22.19 3.98 19.80
CA PRO A 377 21.57 4.43 18.57
C PRO A 377 20.83 3.29 17.84
N PRO A 378 19.59 3.52 17.38
CA PRO A 378 18.89 2.54 16.55
C PRO A 378 19.53 2.43 15.16
N ALA A 379 19.26 1.31 14.50
CA ALA A 379 19.57 1.13 13.07
C ALA A 379 18.50 1.82 12.22
N ASP A 380 18.46 3.15 12.29
CA ASP A 380 17.48 4.00 11.62
C ASP A 380 18.16 5.17 10.91
N ALA A 381 18.42 4.99 9.62
CA ALA A 381 19.16 5.95 8.82
C ALA A 381 18.34 7.22 8.51
N ARG A 382 17.01 7.10 8.37
CA ARG A 382 16.16 8.26 8.05
C ARG A 382 15.90 9.13 9.26
N ALA A 383 15.63 8.55 10.43
CA ALA A 383 15.54 9.34 11.65
C ALA A 383 16.88 10.02 11.97
N TRP A 384 18.02 9.42 11.61
CA TRP A 384 19.31 10.08 11.74
C TRP A 384 19.41 11.32 10.85
N LEU A 385 18.97 11.22 9.58
CA LEU A 385 18.93 12.37 8.67
C LEU A 385 18.00 13.46 9.17
N ASP A 386 16.81 13.10 9.65
CA ASP A 386 15.87 14.06 10.24
C ASP A 386 16.48 14.76 11.46
N ALA A 387 17.07 14.00 12.39
CA ALA A 387 17.75 14.53 13.57
C ALA A 387 18.92 15.45 13.21
N PHE A 388 19.68 15.08 12.17
CA PHE A 388 20.76 15.88 11.62
C PHE A 388 20.24 17.19 11.04
N TYR A 389 19.21 17.14 10.17
CA TYR A 389 18.67 18.33 9.53
C TYR A 389 18.04 19.29 10.53
N VAL A 390 17.20 18.83 11.48
CA VAL A 390 16.64 19.74 12.50
C VAL A 390 17.74 20.38 13.34
N SER A 391 18.81 19.64 13.65
CA SER A 391 19.96 20.19 14.40
C SER A 391 20.73 21.23 13.59
N VAL A 392 20.89 21.04 12.28
CA VAL A 392 21.50 22.04 11.38
C VAL A 392 20.62 23.28 11.27
N VAL A 393 19.32 23.10 11.04
CA VAL A 393 18.36 24.20 10.91
C VAL A 393 18.31 25.05 12.18
N CYS A 394 18.25 24.42 13.35
CA CYS A 394 18.28 25.12 14.65
C CYS A 394 19.70 25.54 15.12
N ARG A 395 20.72 25.42 14.27
CA ARG A 395 22.12 25.82 14.52
C ARG A 395 22.77 25.19 15.76
N GLN A 396 22.37 23.97 16.10
CA GLN A 396 22.88 23.22 17.25
C GLN A 396 24.16 22.46 16.91
N ARG A 397 25.25 23.20 16.63
CA ARG A 397 26.52 22.65 16.12
C ARG A 397 27.09 21.51 16.97
N ASP A 398 26.98 21.59 18.30
CA ASP A 398 27.45 20.53 19.19
C ASP A 398 26.64 19.23 19.06
N ARG A 399 25.32 19.33 18.84
CA ARG A 399 24.46 18.16 18.56
C ARG A 399 24.78 17.57 17.18
N VAL A 400 24.99 18.40 16.16
CA VAL A 400 25.40 17.94 14.83
C VAL A 400 26.73 17.18 14.90
N ASN A 401 27.72 17.71 15.62
CA ASN A 401 29.02 17.04 15.82
C ASN A 401 28.87 15.69 16.53
N ARG A 402 27.98 15.58 17.53
CA ARG A 402 27.70 14.30 18.21
C ARG A 402 27.01 13.30 17.28
N LEU A 403 26.02 13.75 16.49
CA LEU A 403 25.32 12.92 15.51
C LEU A 403 26.28 12.36 14.45
N CYS A 404 27.25 13.17 14.00
CA CYS A 404 28.26 12.73 13.02
C CYS A 404 29.26 11.70 13.57
N ARG A 405 29.31 11.49 14.90
CA ARG A 405 30.12 10.45 15.54
C ARG A 405 29.39 9.12 15.71
N VAL A 406 28.10 9.05 15.37
CA VAL A 406 27.35 7.79 15.37
C VAL A 406 27.97 6.84 14.35
N PRO A 407 28.41 5.62 14.74
CA PRO A 407 29.09 4.72 13.82
C PRO A 407 28.18 4.34 12.64
N LEU A 408 28.66 4.54 11.42
CA LEU A 408 27.93 4.22 10.21
C LEU A 408 27.57 2.71 10.15
N GLU A 409 28.37 1.84 10.77
CA GLU A 409 28.10 0.40 10.91
C GLU A 409 26.81 0.09 11.68
N VAL A 410 26.35 0.98 12.57
CA VAL A 410 25.04 0.84 13.23
C VAL A 410 23.94 1.13 12.23
N LEU A 411 24.05 2.24 11.50
CA LEU A 411 23.05 2.67 10.52
C LEU A 411 22.98 1.73 9.30
N ARG A 412 24.11 1.10 8.90
CA ARG A 412 24.13 0.06 7.85
C ARG A 412 23.32 -1.19 8.18
N ARG A 413 22.92 -1.39 9.45
CA ARG A 413 22.01 -2.48 9.84
C ARG A 413 20.56 -2.17 9.49
N ASP A 414 20.26 -0.95 9.08
CA ASP A 414 18.94 -0.55 8.61
C ASP A 414 18.67 -1.21 7.24
N ASP A 415 17.85 -2.26 7.24
CA ASP A 415 17.43 -2.95 6.03
C ASP A 415 16.27 -2.23 5.31
N SER A 416 15.84 -1.07 5.83
CA SER A 416 14.71 -0.29 5.33
C SER A 416 15.06 0.66 4.19
N VAL A 417 16.30 1.16 4.14
CA VAL A 417 16.71 2.25 3.22
C VAL A 417 17.55 1.79 2.04
N ASP A 418 17.42 2.41 0.87
CA ASP A 418 18.37 2.13 -0.22
C ASP A 418 19.79 2.62 0.11
N GLU A 419 20.78 2.06 -0.58
CA GLU A 419 22.20 2.31 -0.32
C GLU A 419 22.58 3.80 -0.43
N TYR A 420 21.89 4.56 -1.28
CA TYR A 420 22.14 6.00 -1.45
C TYR A 420 21.95 6.79 -0.16
N VAL A 421 21.01 6.37 0.72
CA VAL A 421 20.77 7.03 2.02
C VAL A 421 22.00 6.89 2.89
N LEU A 422 22.60 5.71 2.92
CA LEU A 422 23.81 5.43 3.71
C LEU A 422 25.02 6.18 3.14
N HIS A 423 25.18 6.24 1.81
CA HIS A 423 26.22 7.05 1.16
C HIS A 423 26.05 8.54 1.46
N TRP A 424 24.80 9.02 1.50
CA TRP A 424 24.50 10.41 1.83
C TRP A 424 24.87 10.74 3.29
N ILE A 425 24.53 9.87 4.23
CA ILE A 425 24.97 10.00 5.62
C ILE A 425 26.49 9.99 5.72
N ASP A 426 27.18 9.07 5.03
CA ASP A 426 28.65 9.01 5.00
C ASP A 426 29.26 10.32 4.45
N THR A 427 28.66 10.90 3.42
CA THR A 427 29.05 12.21 2.86
C THR A 427 28.94 13.32 3.91
N LEU A 428 27.81 13.40 4.60
CA LEU A 428 27.57 14.38 5.66
C LEU A 428 28.55 14.20 6.83
N GLN A 429 28.74 12.97 7.32
CA GLN A 429 29.68 12.66 8.39
C GLN A 429 31.11 13.03 8.01
N THR A 430 31.53 12.73 6.77
CA THR A 430 32.85 13.05 6.24
C THR A 430 33.09 14.55 6.17
N TYR A 431 32.11 15.32 5.68
CA TYR A 431 32.21 16.78 5.62
C TYR A 431 32.28 17.41 7.02
N TRP A 432 31.48 16.94 7.98
CA TRP A 432 31.49 17.47 9.36
C TRP A 432 32.72 17.06 10.18
N SER A 433 33.39 15.99 9.79
CA SER A 433 34.64 15.55 10.42
C SER A 433 35.86 16.37 9.97
N GLU A 434 35.68 17.38 9.12
CA GLU A 434 36.74 18.21 8.52
C GLU A 434 37.77 17.36 7.75
N SER A 435 37.32 16.24 7.16
CA SER A 435 38.12 15.39 6.27
C SER A 435 38.49 16.13 4.98
N PRO A 436 39.52 15.67 4.24
CA PRO A 436 39.86 16.20 2.93
C PRO A 436 38.66 16.28 1.98
N MET A 437 38.57 17.37 1.21
CA MET A 437 37.44 17.58 0.29
C MET A 437 37.32 16.49 -0.77
N ASP A 438 38.45 15.88 -1.18
CA ASP A 438 38.45 14.76 -2.14
C ASP A 438 37.66 13.56 -1.61
N ASP A 439 37.74 13.28 -0.31
CA ASP A 439 36.98 12.20 0.34
C ASP A 439 35.47 12.54 0.34
N VAL A 440 35.12 13.78 0.65
CA VAL A 440 33.72 14.27 0.61
C VAL A 440 33.14 14.10 -0.81
N VAL A 441 33.91 14.48 -1.83
CA VAL A 441 33.50 14.37 -3.24
C VAL A 441 33.34 12.91 -3.66
N GLU A 442 34.24 12.01 -3.24
CA GLU A 442 34.12 10.57 -3.51
C GLU A 442 32.80 10.01 -2.96
N LYS A 443 32.47 10.32 -1.71
CA LYS A 443 31.24 9.87 -1.05
C LYS A 443 29.99 10.46 -1.71
N LEU A 444 30.02 11.74 -2.07
CA LEU A 444 28.92 12.39 -2.77
C LEU A 444 28.67 11.74 -4.14
N ILE A 445 29.73 11.40 -4.88
CA ILE A 445 29.61 10.66 -6.15
C ILE A 445 28.96 9.28 -5.92
N ALA A 446 29.30 8.60 -4.82
CA ALA A 446 28.67 7.32 -4.46
C ALA A 446 27.17 7.50 -4.17
N THR A 447 26.78 8.56 -3.45
CA THR A 447 25.37 8.94 -3.24
C THR A 447 24.66 9.13 -4.58
N MET A 448 25.20 9.96 -5.47
CA MET A 448 24.60 10.27 -6.78
C MET A 448 24.44 9.03 -7.67
N LYS A 449 25.41 8.11 -7.64
CA LYS A 449 25.33 6.85 -8.41
C LYS A 449 24.29 5.90 -7.85
N ALA A 450 24.22 5.78 -6.53
CA ALA A 450 23.28 4.88 -5.87
C ALA A 450 21.84 5.39 -5.90
N SER A 451 21.63 6.71 -6.05
CA SER A 451 20.29 7.31 -6.19
C SER A 451 19.73 7.26 -7.62
N ALA A 452 20.50 6.76 -8.59
CA ALA A 452 20.02 6.56 -9.95
C ALA A 452 18.85 5.55 -10.00
N PRO A 453 17.88 5.69 -10.92
CA PRO A 453 16.67 4.85 -10.95
C PRO A 453 16.92 3.34 -11.01
N GLU A 454 18.09 2.91 -11.49
CA GLU A 454 18.51 1.51 -11.55
C GLU A 454 19.03 0.98 -10.20
N GLY A 455 19.52 1.86 -9.31
CA GLY A 455 20.05 1.52 -7.99
C GLY A 455 19.01 1.56 -6.86
N VAL A 456 17.85 2.16 -7.10
CA VAL A 456 16.75 2.29 -6.14
C VAL A 456 15.87 1.04 -6.16
N THR A 457 15.76 0.38 -4.99
CA THR A 457 15.02 -0.88 -4.81
C THR A 457 13.95 -0.80 -3.73
N ARG A 458 14.07 0.11 -2.76
CA ARG A 458 13.21 0.19 -1.56
C ARG A 458 12.30 1.42 -1.59
N ALA A 459 12.80 2.59 -1.97
CA ALA A 459 12.03 3.83 -2.01
C ALA A 459 11.29 4.05 -3.35
N PRO A 460 10.14 4.74 -3.37
CA PRO A 460 9.51 5.17 -4.62
C PRO A 460 10.45 6.09 -5.42
N LYS A 461 10.57 5.84 -6.72
CA LYS A 461 11.55 6.56 -7.57
C LYS A 461 11.25 8.05 -7.66
N ASP A 462 9.99 8.42 -7.75
CA ASP A 462 9.53 9.82 -7.73
C ASP A 462 9.86 10.50 -6.40
N PHE A 463 9.76 9.80 -5.28
CA PHE A 463 10.20 10.30 -3.98
C PHE A 463 11.73 10.50 -3.93
N VAL A 464 12.51 9.54 -4.43
CA VAL A 464 13.97 9.68 -4.49
C VAL A 464 14.37 10.90 -5.30
N ASP A 465 13.80 11.03 -6.50
CA ASP A 465 14.12 12.12 -7.42
C ASP A 465 13.65 13.47 -6.89
N LEU A 466 12.38 13.60 -6.47
CA LEU A 466 11.78 14.89 -6.14
C LEU A 466 12.08 15.36 -4.70
N ILE A 467 12.40 14.46 -3.76
CA ILE A 467 12.59 14.81 -2.34
C ILE A 467 13.98 14.43 -1.84
N ASP A 468 14.31 13.15 -1.83
CA ASP A 468 15.48 12.62 -1.10
C ASP A 468 16.82 13.01 -1.73
N TYR A 469 16.87 13.18 -3.05
CA TYR A 469 18.09 13.56 -3.78
C TYR A 469 18.38 15.08 -3.70
N GLN A 470 17.36 15.90 -3.47
CA GLN A 470 17.47 17.36 -3.54
C GLN A 470 18.53 17.95 -2.59
N PRO A 471 18.67 17.49 -1.33
CA PRO A 471 19.75 17.95 -0.45
C PRO A 471 21.15 17.64 -0.99
N ALA A 472 21.36 16.48 -1.62
CA ALA A 472 22.65 16.12 -2.20
C ALA A 472 22.98 17.00 -3.42
N ALA A 473 21.98 17.32 -4.25
CA ALA A 473 22.12 18.24 -5.37
C ALA A 473 22.50 19.66 -4.91
N LEU A 474 21.84 20.17 -3.86
CA LEU A 474 22.17 21.46 -3.24
C LEU A 474 23.56 21.44 -2.61
N PHE A 475 23.90 20.36 -1.90
CA PHE A 475 25.19 20.21 -1.24
C PHE A 475 26.35 20.20 -2.24
N HIS A 476 26.18 19.54 -3.40
CA HIS A 476 27.14 19.60 -4.50
C HIS A 476 27.46 21.06 -4.88
N ARG A 477 26.44 21.91 -5.07
CA ARG A 477 26.63 23.34 -5.42
C ARG A 477 27.25 24.15 -4.28
N LEU A 478 26.91 23.81 -3.05
CA LEU A 478 27.48 24.42 -1.86
C LEU A 478 29.00 24.17 -1.78
N ILE A 479 29.45 22.92 -1.93
CA ILE A 479 30.88 22.57 -1.84
C ILE A 479 31.67 23.07 -3.04
N THR A 480 31.06 23.19 -4.22
CA THR A 480 31.70 23.79 -5.41
C THR A 480 31.72 25.32 -5.37
N ARG A 481 31.11 25.96 -4.36
CA ARG A 481 30.99 27.43 -4.21
C ARG A 481 30.31 28.11 -5.41
N ASP A 482 29.40 27.40 -6.07
CA ASP A 482 28.67 27.91 -7.24
C ASP A 482 27.38 28.59 -6.77
N HIS A 483 27.44 29.90 -6.53
CA HIS A 483 26.34 30.65 -5.93
C HIS A 483 25.10 30.69 -6.82
N ASP A 484 25.28 30.89 -8.13
CA ASP A 484 24.18 31.00 -9.08
C ASP A 484 23.51 29.63 -9.27
N ALA A 485 24.30 28.57 -9.47
CA ALA A 485 23.75 27.22 -9.59
C ALA A 485 23.10 26.71 -8.29
N PHE A 486 23.57 27.18 -7.12
CA PHE A 486 22.89 26.88 -5.85
C PHE A 486 21.50 27.51 -5.78
N ALA A 487 21.37 28.78 -6.17
CA ALA A 487 20.08 29.48 -6.18
C ALA A 487 19.07 28.84 -7.14
N GLU A 488 19.53 28.47 -8.34
CA GLU A 488 18.73 27.73 -9.33
C GLU A 488 18.28 26.37 -8.79
N ALA A 489 19.23 25.58 -8.25
CA ALA A 489 18.93 24.26 -7.67
C ALA A 489 17.98 24.36 -6.46
N LEU A 490 18.05 25.43 -5.66
CA LEU A 490 17.14 25.64 -4.55
C LEU A 490 15.72 25.91 -5.04
N THR A 491 15.56 26.71 -6.08
CA THR A 491 14.25 26.96 -6.69
C THR A 491 13.66 25.68 -7.26
N GLU A 492 14.47 24.87 -7.95
CA GLU A 492 14.06 23.57 -8.49
C GLU A 492 13.67 22.59 -7.38
N ALA A 493 14.46 22.47 -6.31
CA ALA A 493 14.17 21.61 -5.17
C ALA A 493 12.83 21.96 -4.50
N LEU A 494 12.50 23.25 -4.38
CA LEU A 494 11.23 23.70 -3.81
C LEU A 494 10.04 23.44 -4.76
N ALA A 495 10.25 23.53 -6.07
CA ALA A 495 9.25 23.15 -7.07
C ALA A 495 9.01 21.63 -7.08
N HIS A 496 10.05 20.82 -6.92
CA HIS A 496 9.94 19.37 -6.76
C HIS A 496 9.19 18.99 -5.49
N HIS A 497 9.47 19.66 -4.37
CA HIS A 497 8.71 19.49 -3.13
C HIS A 497 7.22 19.81 -3.33
N ALA A 498 6.90 20.94 -3.95
CA ALA A 498 5.52 21.31 -4.28
C ALA A 498 4.83 20.26 -5.17
N THR A 499 5.53 19.76 -6.18
CA THR A 499 5.02 18.78 -7.13
C THR A 499 4.72 17.44 -6.46
N TYR A 500 5.64 16.97 -5.62
CA TYR A 500 5.50 15.69 -4.93
C TYR A 500 4.32 15.69 -3.95
N TRP A 501 4.20 16.76 -3.15
CA TRP A 501 3.18 16.86 -2.11
C TRP A 501 1.81 17.34 -2.61
N GLY A 502 1.75 18.16 -3.66
CA GLY A 502 0.49 18.69 -4.19
C GLY A 502 -0.36 19.39 -3.11
N GLU A 503 -1.62 18.97 -2.98
CA GLU A 503 -2.57 19.49 -1.97
C GLU A 503 -2.52 18.72 -0.63
N SER A 504 -1.53 17.83 -0.43
CA SER A 504 -1.42 17.02 0.78
C SER A 504 -1.45 17.87 2.05
N ALA A 505 -2.24 17.43 3.03
CA ALA A 505 -2.33 18.12 4.31
C ALA A 505 -1.26 17.70 5.31
N ALA A 506 -0.44 16.71 4.95
CA ALA A 506 0.53 16.08 5.84
C ALA A 506 1.57 17.06 6.39
N PRO A 507 2.04 16.87 7.63
CA PRO A 507 3.05 17.76 8.21
C PRO A 507 4.28 17.94 7.30
N ARG A 508 4.86 16.85 6.79
CA ARG A 508 6.08 16.91 5.95
C ARG A 508 5.89 17.69 4.64
N SER A 509 4.66 17.93 4.18
CA SER A 509 4.39 18.80 3.03
C SER A 509 4.70 20.28 3.32
N ARG A 510 4.67 20.70 4.59
CA ARG A 510 4.76 22.12 4.98
C ARG A 510 6.17 22.68 4.92
N VAL A 511 7.19 21.83 5.12
CA VAL A 511 8.59 22.24 5.18
C VAL A 511 9.46 21.28 4.38
N ALA A 512 10.26 21.84 3.47
CA ALA A 512 11.28 21.08 2.73
C ALA A 512 12.53 20.93 3.62
N LEU A 513 12.49 20.05 4.62
CA LEU A 513 13.48 19.99 5.72
C LEU A 513 14.94 19.84 5.23
N GLY A 514 15.20 18.93 4.29
CA GLY A 514 16.54 18.74 3.73
C GLY A 514 17.05 19.98 2.97
N PRO A 515 16.28 20.52 2.01
CA PRO A 515 16.60 21.80 1.38
C PRO A 515 16.75 22.97 2.37
N LEU A 516 15.93 23.05 3.43
CA LEU A 516 16.07 24.06 4.49
C LEU A 516 17.40 23.95 5.23
N ALA A 517 17.85 22.74 5.54
CA ALA A 517 19.15 22.50 6.15
C ALA A 517 20.29 22.93 5.22
N MET A 518 20.21 22.64 3.92
CA MET A 518 21.23 23.06 2.96
C MET A 518 21.25 24.57 2.75
N ALA A 519 20.08 25.20 2.61
CA ALA A 519 19.93 26.65 2.49
C ALA A 519 20.43 27.37 3.76
N SER A 520 20.20 26.79 4.93
CA SER A 520 20.74 27.26 6.21
C SER A 520 22.27 27.30 6.23
N LEU A 521 22.92 26.22 5.77
CA LEU A 521 24.38 26.17 5.66
C LEU A 521 24.92 27.17 4.63
N ALA A 522 24.24 27.32 3.50
CA ALA A 522 24.60 28.26 2.45
C ALA A 522 24.52 29.71 2.95
N TYR A 523 23.44 30.06 3.66
CA TYR A 523 23.27 31.36 4.30
C TYR A 523 24.40 31.67 5.27
N ASP A 524 24.75 30.72 6.15
CA ASP A 524 25.86 30.88 7.09
C ASP A 524 27.23 30.97 6.39
N ALA A 525 27.38 30.35 5.22
CA ALA A 525 28.55 30.44 4.36
C ALA A 525 28.59 31.71 3.49
N GLY A 526 27.59 32.59 3.60
CA GLY A 526 27.51 33.87 2.89
C GLY A 526 26.93 33.80 1.48
N PHE A 527 26.22 32.73 1.11
CA PHE A 527 25.52 32.65 -0.18
C PHE A 527 24.32 33.61 -0.21
N PRO A 528 24.00 34.20 -1.38
CA PRO A 528 22.79 34.99 -1.54
C PRO A 528 21.56 34.07 -1.57
N VAL A 529 20.91 33.91 -0.42
CA VAL A 529 19.63 33.21 -0.30
C VAL A 529 18.55 34.24 0.01
N GLU A 530 17.49 34.27 -0.80
CA GLU A 530 16.36 35.18 -0.54
C GLU A 530 15.72 34.85 0.82
N ALA A 531 15.42 35.88 1.60
CA ALA A 531 14.92 35.70 2.97
C ALA A 531 13.57 34.97 3.03
N LYS A 532 12.74 35.10 2.00
CA LYS A 532 11.40 34.49 1.95
C LYS A 532 11.33 33.50 0.79
N GLN A 533 11.13 32.24 1.13
CA GLN A 533 11.07 31.12 0.19
C GLN A 533 9.87 30.22 0.56
N PRO A 534 9.16 29.62 -0.42
CA PRO A 534 8.10 28.67 -0.11
C PRO A 534 8.68 27.44 0.60
N TYR A 535 7.95 26.88 1.56
CA TYR A 535 8.36 25.71 2.35
C TYR A 535 9.64 25.85 3.19
N LEU A 536 10.24 27.05 3.25
CA LEU A 536 11.42 27.35 4.08
C LEU A 536 11.05 28.43 5.10
N PRO A 537 10.81 28.08 6.38
CA PRO A 537 10.48 29.07 7.39
C PRO A 537 11.57 30.13 7.56
N THR A 538 11.19 31.39 7.37
CA THR A 538 12.11 32.54 7.31
C THR A 538 13.05 32.60 8.52
N TYR A 539 12.51 32.47 9.74
CA TYR A 539 13.31 32.64 10.96
C TYR A 539 14.28 31.49 11.23
N LEU A 540 13.95 30.29 10.76
CA LEU A 540 14.85 29.13 10.80
C LEU A 540 15.97 29.25 9.75
N LEU A 541 15.64 29.77 8.57
CA LEU A 541 16.58 29.98 7.47
C LEU A 541 17.61 31.06 7.82
N ASN A 542 17.13 32.24 8.25
CA ASN A 542 17.93 33.46 8.35
C ASN A 542 18.54 33.71 9.74
N ARG A 543 18.34 32.78 10.70
CA ARG A 543 18.78 32.78 12.10
C ARG A 543 18.36 33.99 12.96
N GLU A 544 17.40 34.79 12.53
CA GLU A 544 16.98 36.00 13.29
C GLU A 544 16.24 35.65 14.58
N ARG A 545 15.67 34.44 14.67
CA ARG A 545 14.99 33.95 15.87
C ARG A 545 15.29 32.47 16.12
N ILE A 546 16.48 32.24 16.65
CA ILE A 546 16.91 30.94 17.20
C ILE A 546 17.08 31.14 18.70
N GLU A 547 16.25 30.48 19.49
CA GLU A 547 16.35 30.53 20.96
C GLU A 547 17.32 29.44 21.46
N ASP A 548 17.74 29.56 22.72
CA ASP A 548 18.65 28.59 23.32
C ASP A 548 17.90 27.29 23.63
N ILE A 549 18.47 26.16 23.22
CA ILE A 549 17.91 24.83 23.47
C ILE A 549 18.79 24.18 24.55
N PRO A 550 18.23 23.76 25.71
CA PRO A 550 19.00 23.09 26.76
C PRO A 550 19.86 21.96 26.20
N GLY A 551 21.10 21.82 26.68
CA GLY A 551 22.19 21.02 26.08
C GLY A 551 22.25 19.54 26.42
#